data_AF-W4FC12-F1
#
_entry.id   AF-W4FC12-F1
#
_cell.length_a   1.000
_cell.length_b   1.000
_cell.length_c   1.000
_cell.angle_alpha   90.00
_cell.angle_beta   90.00
_cell.angle_gamma   90.00
#
_symmetry.space_group_name_H-M   'P 1'
#
loop_
_entity.id
_entity.type
_entity.pdbx_description
1 polymer ?
#
loop_
_entity_poly.entity_id
_entity_poly.type
_entity_poly.pdbx_seq_one_letter_code
_entity_poly.pdbx_strand_id
1 'polypeptide(L)'
;MTYLNEMDVMEVDLNNKALTWAAVRSVQRILKRQGYRRGKKAGSSSYHLSKSNVLARDSYVKVMHPVVCASPNASVVYLDESFIHQHYKRHNDSLFDPSDDLDVQRKENHKGRRYCFIADILDSPDMECQVVALDRVHIPAT
;
A
#
# COMPACT_ATOMS: atom_id res chain seq x y z
N MET A 1 15.14 9.41 -7.01
CA MET A 1 16.61 9.37 -7.08
C MET A 1 17.08 9.28 -8.51
N THR A 2 16.57 8.33 -9.29
CA THR A 2 16.84 8.20 -10.73
C THR A 2 16.71 9.53 -11.48
N TYR A 3 15.56 10.20 -11.34
CA TYR A 3 15.32 11.49 -11.99
C TYR A 3 16.26 12.64 -11.55
N LEU A 4 16.69 12.67 -10.27
CA LEU A 4 17.63 13.70 -9.78
C LEU A 4 19.07 13.46 -10.27
N ASN A 5 19.43 12.20 -10.49
CA ASN A 5 20.71 11.80 -11.05
C ASN A 5 20.73 12.03 -12.57
N GLU A 6 19.63 11.72 -13.27
CA GLU A 6 19.46 11.98 -14.71
C GLU A 6 19.46 13.48 -15.05
N MET A 7 18.93 14.33 -14.16
CA MET A 7 18.96 15.78 -14.31
C MET A 7 20.28 16.44 -13.84
N ASP A 8 21.28 15.64 -13.46
CA ASP A 8 22.57 16.12 -12.92
C ASP A 8 22.44 17.03 -11.69
N VAL A 9 21.34 16.87 -10.94
CA VAL A 9 21.07 17.62 -9.70
C VAL A 9 21.76 16.94 -8.52
N MET A 10 22.00 15.63 -8.61
CA MET A 10 22.67 14.86 -7.56
C MET A 10 23.31 13.58 -8.13
N GLU A 11 24.62 13.48 -8.03
CA GLU A 11 25.37 12.29 -8.46
C GLU A 11 25.23 11.16 -7.41
N VAL A 12 24.62 10.05 -7.81
CA VAL A 12 24.47 8.84 -6.97
C VAL A 12 24.62 7.59 -7.82
N ASP A 13 25.50 6.68 -7.42
CA ASP A 13 25.53 5.34 -8.01
C ASP A 13 24.25 4.57 -7.65
N LEU A 14 23.36 4.44 -8.64
CA LEU A 14 22.07 3.77 -8.53
C LEU A 14 22.19 2.24 -8.50
N ASN A 15 23.32 1.67 -8.93
CA ASN A 15 23.56 0.22 -8.88
C ASN A 15 23.95 -0.23 -7.46
N ASN A 16 24.42 0.71 -6.63
CA ASN A 16 24.70 0.46 -5.23
C ASN A 16 23.51 0.83 -4.34
N LYS A 17 22.81 -0.21 -3.87
CA LYS A 17 21.64 -0.08 -2.99
C LYS A 17 21.95 0.71 -1.71
N ALA A 18 23.12 0.55 -1.11
CA ALA A 18 23.48 1.25 0.13
C ALA A 18 23.64 2.76 -0.08
N LEU A 19 24.33 3.15 -1.16
CA LEU A 19 24.50 4.56 -1.55
C LEU A 19 23.17 5.21 -1.93
N THR A 20 22.34 4.48 -2.68
CA THR A 20 20.99 4.92 -3.03
C THR A 20 20.15 5.23 -1.77
N TRP A 21 20.15 4.33 -0.78
CA TRP A 21 19.43 4.56 0.49
C TRP A 21 20.02 5.71 1.31
N ALA A 22 21.34 5.89 1.31
CA ALA A 22 21.99 7.01 1.98
C ALA A 22 21.56 8.35 1.37
N ALA A 23 21.55 8.43 0.03
CA ALA A 23 21.12 9.61 -0.71
C ALA A 23 19.63 9.92 -0.49
N VAL A 24 18.75 8.91 -0.52
CA VAL A 24 17.32 9.07 -0.18
C VAL A 24 17.15 9.70 1.21
N ARG A 25 17.87 9.19 2.23
CA ARG A 25 17.79 9.74 3.59
C ARG A 25 18.26 11.18 3.65
N SER A 26 19.33 11.53 2.95
CA SER A 26 19.83 12.91 2.88
C SER A 26 18.82 13.86 2.26
N VAL A 27 18.21 13.49 1.12
CA VAL A 27 17.14 14.26 0.46
C VAL A 27 15.94 14.44 1.40
N GLN A 28 15.49 13.36 2.05
CA GLN A 28 14.38 13.43 3.01
C GLN A 28 14.66 14.39 4.18
N ARG A 29 15.90 14.42 4.71
CA ARG A 29 16.28 15.38 5.77
C ARG A 29 16.26 16.81 5.29
N ILE A 30 16.68 17.07 4.04
CA ILE A 30 16.67 18.42 3.46
C ILE A 30 15.22 18.88 3.28
N LEU A 31 14.37 18.07 2.66
CA LEU A 31 12.96 18.39 2.45
C LEU A 31 12.26 18.70 3.78
N LYS A 32 12.51 17.90 4.83
CA LYS A 32 11.99 18.16 6.17
C LYS A 32 12.49 19.49 6.75
N ARG A 33 13.76 19.84 6.56
CA ARG A 33 14.32 21.15 6.99
C ARG A 33 13.70 22.32 6.25
N GLN A 34 13.34 22.12 4.98
CA GLN A 34 12.65 23.11 4.15
C GLN A 34 11.14 23.22 4.47
N GLY A 35 10.66 22.55 5.52
CA GLY A 35 9.27 22.66 5.96
C GLY A 35 8.29 21.70 5.30
N TYR A 36 8.73 20.90 4.32
CA TYR A 36 7.88 19.91 3.67
C TYR A 36 7.42 18.83 4.65
N ARG A 37 6.15 18.44 4.51
CA ARG A 37 5.50 17.43 5.37
C ARG A 37 5.14 16.19 4.56
N ARG A 38 5.18 15.04 5.23
CA ARG A 38 4.77 13.74 4.69
C ARG A 38 3.46 13.33 5.34
N GLY A 39 2.54 12.77 4.57
CA GLY A 39 1.39 12.03 5.09
C GLY A 39 0.13 12.88 5.34
N LYS A 40 -0.76 12.31 6.17
CA LYS A 40 -2.20 12.61 6.27
C LYS A 40 -2.50 14.09 6.54
N LYS A 41 -2.97 14.81 5.50
CA LYS A 41 -3.84 15.99 5.66
C LYS A 41 -5.13 15.55 6.40
N ALA A 42 -5.75 16.43 7.18
CA ALA A 42 -6.90 16.10 8.04
C ALA A 42 -8.01 15.32 7.29
N GLY A 43 -8.55 14.26 7.90
CA GLY A 43 -9.65 13.46 7.32
C GLY A 43 -9.31 12.03 6.88
N SER A 44 -8.05 11.58 7.00
CA SER A 44 -7.73 10.17 6.74
C SER A 44 -7.95 9.33 8.01
N SER A 45 -9.09 8.66 8.07
CA SER A 45 -9.41 7.73 9.16
C SER A 45 -8.38 6.59 9.22
N SER A 46 -7.85 6.32 10.41
CA SER A 46 -7.44 4.97 10.78
C SER A 46 -8.72 4.18 11.02
N TYR A 47 -8.83 2.98 10.46
CA TYR A 47 -9.89 2.05 10.84
C TYR A 47 -9.67 1.68 12.32
N HIS A 48 -10.37 2.36 13.23
CA HIS A 48 -10.46 1.91 14.62
C HIS A 48 -11.42 0.73 14.66
N LEU A 49 -10.91 -0.44 15.00
CA LEU A 49 -11.74 -1.62 15.24
C LEU A 49 -12.64 -1.37 16.45
N SER A 50 -13.93 -1.72 16.33
CA SER A 50 -14.83 -1.71 17.48
C SER A 50 -14.42 -2.77 18.51
N LYS A 51 -14.84 -2.59 19.77
CA LYS A 51 -14.57 -3.57 20.83
C LYS A 51 -15.12 -4.97 20.48
N SER A 52 -16.29 -5.05 19.83
CA SER A 52 -16.88 -6.32 19.40
C SER A 52 -16.00 -7.03 18.37
N ASN A 53 -15.47 -6.30 17.38
CA ASN A 53 -14.62 -6.88 16.33
C ASN A 53 -13.27 -7.34 16.88
N VAL A 54 -12.72 -6.63 17.86
CA VAL A 54 -11.51 -7.07 18.57
C VAL A 54 -11.75 -8.40 19.27
N LEU A 55 -12.86 -8.53 20.03
CA LEU A 55 -13.19 -9.78 20.72
C LEU A 55 -13.45 -10.94 19.74
N ALA A 56 -14.14 -10.68 18.63
CA ALA A 56 -14.38 -11.69 17.61
C ALA A 56 -13.07 -12.17 16.98
N ARG A 57 -12.15 -11.25 16.66
CA ARG A 57 -10.84 -11.58 16.12
C ARG A 57 -10.01 -12.40 17.12
N ASP A 58 -10.00 -12.01 18.38
CA ASP A 58 -9.24 -12.72 19.42
C ASP A 58 -9.78 -14.14 19.64
N SER A 59 -11.11 -14.32 19.62
CA SER A 59 -11.74 -15.64 19.67
C SER A 59 -11.38 -16.49 18.45
N TYR A 60 -11.42 -15.91 17.25
CA TYR A 60 -11.03 -16.60 16.02
C TYR A 60 -9.58 -17.08 16.07
N VAL A 61 -8.64 -16.21 16.46
CA VAL A 61 -7.21 -16.55 16.53
C VAL A 61 -6.96 -17.66 17.55
N LYS A 62 -7.62 -17.63 18.72
CA LYS A 62 -7.48 -18.70 19.72
C LYS A 62 -7.90 -20.08 19.19
N VAL A 63 -8.92 -20.13 18.33
CA VAL A 63 -9.40 -21.38 17.73
C VAL A 63 -8.48 -21.83 16.58
N MET A 64 -8.08 -20.90 15.71
CA MET A 64 -7.34 -21.24 14.50
C MET A 64 -5.84 -21.46 14.73
N HIS A 65 -5.23 -20.80 15.71
CA HIS A 65 -3.81 -20.94 16.01
C HIS A 65 -3.37 -22.40 16.23
N PRO A 66 -4.00 -23.20 17.11
CA PRO A 66 -3.61 -24.59 17.30
C PRO A 66 -3.85 -25.44 16.04
N VAL A 67 -4.88 -25.14 15.24
CA VAL A 67 -5.14 -25.85 13.97
C VAL A 67 -4.00 -25.62 12.99
N VAL A 68 -3.62 -24.36 12.76
CA VAL A 68 -2.52 -23.99 11.87
C VAL A 68 -1.19 -24.58 12.37
N CYS A 69 -0.92 -24.53 13.68
CA CYS A 69 0.30 -25.10 14.24
C CYS A 69 0.35 -26.64 14.19
N ALA A 70 -0.79 -27.32 14.29
CA ALA A 70 -0.87 -28.78 14.22
C ALA A 70 -0.73 -29.31 12.79
N SER A 71 -1.08 -28.51 11.78
CA SER A 71 -0.97 -28.86 10.37
C SER A 71 -0.08 -27.86 9.62
N PRO A 72 1.22 -27.79 9.91
CA PRO A 72 2.14 -26.85 9.26
C PRO A 72 2.28 -27.11 7.75
N ASN A 73 1.87 -28.29 7.28
CA ASN A 73 1.91 -28.70 5.88
C ASN A 73 0.54 -28.60 5.19
N ALA A 74 -0.47 -27.99 5.84
CA ALA A 74 -1.76 -27.81 5.19
C ALA A 74 -1.64 -26.80 4.06
N SER A 75 -2.17 -27.15 2.89
CA SER A 75 -2.32 -26.20 1.80
C SER A 75 -3.49 -25.26 2.09
N VAL A 76 -3.26 -23.96 2.04
CA VAL A 76 -4.24 -22.91 2.30
C VAL A 76 -4.47 -22.12 1.02
N VAL A 77 -5.73 -21.92 0.66
CA VAL A 77 -6.10 -21.01 -0.44
C VAL A 77 -6.72 -19.76 0.17
N TYR A 78 -6.06 -18.62 -0.05
CA TYR A 78 -6.57 -17.30 0.32
C TYR A 78 -7.39 -16.74 -0.84
N LEU A 79 -8.61 -16.30 -0.54
CA LEU A 79 -9.54 -15.73 -1.52
C LEU A 79 -9.84 -14.30 -1.08
N ASP A 80 -9.74 -13.34 -2.00
CA ASP A 80 -10.23 -11.99 -1.75
C ASP A 80 -10.64 -11.28 -3.03
N GLU A 81 -11.48 -10.27 -2.86
CA GLU A 81 -11.85 -9.32 -3.89
C GLU A 81 -11.10 -8.01 -3.66
N SER A 82 -10.62 -7.41 -4.74
CA SER A 82 -10.01 -6.09 -4.66
C SER A 82 -10.34 -5.24 -5.89
N PHE A 83 -10.32 -3.92 -5.69
CA PHE A 83 -10.74 -2.95 -6.69
C PHE A 83 -9.60 -2.03 -7.11
N ILE A 84 -9.28 -2.03 -8.40
CA ILE A 84 -8.45 -1.00 -9.02
C ILE A 84 -9.35 0.11 -9.51
N HIS A 85 -9.25 1.27 -8.86
CA HIS A 85 -10.03 2.45 -9.20
C HIS A 85 -9.27 3.31 -10.22
N GLN A 86 -9.97 3.84 -11.22
CA GLN A 86 -9.41 4.83 -12.16
C GLN A 86 -8.84 6.06 -11.42
N HIS A 87 -9.45 6.46 -10.31
CA HIS A 87 -9.03 7.59 -9.49
C HIS A 87 -8.39 7.12 -8.18
N TYR A 88 -7.28 6.39 -8.29
CA TYR A 88 -6.54 5.90 -7.13
C TYR A 88 -5.94 7.06 -6.30
N LYS A 89 -6.14 7.01 -4.98
CA LYS A 89 -5.63 8.01 -4.02
C LYS A 89 -4.12 7.82 -3.83
N ARG A 90 -3.30 8.54 -4.59
CA ARG A 90 -1.83 8.55 -4.43
C ARG A 90 -1.35 9.45 -3.28
N HIS A 91 -2.26 10.22 -2.67
CA HIS A 91 -1.92 11.38 -1.83
C HIS A 91 -1.42 11.06 -0.42
N ASN A 92 -1.54 9.80 0.04
CA ASN A 92 -1.08 9.45 1.39
C ASN A 92 0.44 9.29 1.49
N ASP A 93 1.12 9.07 0.37
CA ASP A 93 2.58 8.92 0.30
C ASP A 93 3.30 10.15 -0.28
N SER A 94 2.53 11.15 -0.75
CA SER A 94 3.09 12.39 -1.30
C SER A 94 3.60 13.32 -0.21
N LEU A 95 4.70 14.00 -0.55
CA LEU A 95 5.21 15.15 0.18
C LEU A 95 4.39 16.38 -0.22
N PHE A 96 4.09 17.28 0.71
CA PHE A 96 3.45 18.56 0.40
C PHE A 96 4.17 19.70 1.13
N ASP A 97 4.19 20.88 0.50
CA ASP A 97 4.62 22.13 1.11
C ASP A 97 3.42 22.78 1.83
N PRO A 98 3.47 23.01 3.15
CA PRO A 98 2.39 23.69 3.87
C PRO A 98 2.16 25.15 3.47
N SER A 99 3.13 25.79 2.81
CA SER A 99 3.09 27.19 2.39
C SER A 99 2.74 27.35 0.90
N ASP A 100 2.51 26.26 0.18
CA ASP A 100 2.08 26.30 -1.22
C ASP A 100 0.57 26.55 -1.31
N ASP A 101 0.20 27.84 -1.31
CA ASP A 101 -1.19 28.30 -1.47
C ASP A 101 -1.78 27.93 -2.86
N LEU A 102 -0.93 27.53 -3.82
CA LEU A 102 -1.32 27.07 -5.15
C LEU A 102 -1.51 25.54 -5.23
N ASP A 103 -1.14 24.78 -4.17
CA ASP A 103 -1.40 23.34 -4.04
C ASP A 103 -2.89 23.06 -3.74
N VAL A 104 -3.75 23.50 -4.67
CA VAL A 104 -5.20 23.29 -4.63
C VAL A 104 -5.46 21.80 -4.77
N GLN A 105 -5.76 21.16 -3.64
CA GLN A 105 -6.13 19.76 -3.61
C GLN A 105 -7.36 19.54 -4.48
N ARG A 106 -7.21 18.79 -5.56
CA ARG A 106 -8.36 18.38 -6.37
C ARG A 106 -9.30 17.58 -5.48
N LYS A 107 -10.57 17.98 -5.44
CA LYS A 107 -11.62 17.22 -4.75
C LYS A 107 -11.57 15.77 -5.22
N GLU A 108 -11.65 14.84 -4.26
CA GLU A 108 -11.59 13.42 -4.55
C GLU A 108 -12.73 13.02 -5.51
N ASN A 109 -12.36 12.38 -6.62
CA ASN A 109 -13.32 11.82 -7.56
C ASN A 109 -13.68 10.40 -7.09
N HIS A 110 -14.78 10.27 -6.36
CA HIS A 110 -15.28 8.98 -5.89
C HIS A 110 -16.06 8.18 -6.95
N LYS A 111 -16.31 8.78 -8.12
CA LYS A 111 -16.97 8.16 -9.28
C LYS A 111 -15.97 7.97 -10.42
N GLY A 112 -16.07 6.85 -11.12
CA GLY A 112 -15.20 6.50 -12.24
C GLY A 112 -15.24 5.01 -12.54
N ARG A 113 -14.53 4.60 -13.60
CA ARG A 113 -14.39 3.18 -13.96
C ARG A 113 -13.59 2.45 -12.89
N ARG A 114 -13.93 1.18 -12.68
CA ARG A 114 -13.21 0.31 -11.74
C ARG A 114 -13.01 -1.06 -12.38
N TYR A 115 -11.95 -1.74 -11.98
CA TYR A 115 -11.79 -3.16 -12.22
C TYR A 115 -11.87 -3.87 -10.88
N CYS A 116 -12.83 -4.77 -10.76
CA CYS A 116 -12.83 -5.76 -9.70
C CYS A 116 -11.93 -6.92 -10.16
N PHE A 117 -11.06 -7.38 -9.28
CA PHE A 117 -10.36 -8.64 -9.46
C PHE A 117 -10.61 -9.52 -8.25
N ILE A 118 -10.90 -10.79 -8.53
CA ILE A 118 -11.05 -11.85 -7.53
C ILE A 118 -9.86 -12.77 -7.75
N ALA A 119 -9.08 -12.97 -6.71
CA ALA A 119 -7.86 -13.76 -6.79
C ALA A 119 -7.80 -14.81 -5.71
N ASP A 120 -7.32 -15.98 -6.12
CA ASP A 120 -7.11 -17.13 -5.26
C ASP A 120 -5.61 -17.37 -5.19
N ILE A 121 -5.04 -17.32 -3.99
CA ILE A 121 -3.61 -17.49 -3.74
C ILE A 121 -3.41 -18.76 -2.92
N LEU A 122 -2.69 -19.72 -3.50
CA LEU A 122 -2.31 -20.96 -2.83
C LEU A 122 -1.00 -20.77 -2.08
N ASP A 123 -0.99 -21.15 -0.82
CA ASP A 123 0.16 -21.32 0.05
C ASP A 123 0.23 -22.79 0.45
N SER A 124 1.30 -23.47 0.07
CA SER A 124 1.43 -24.92 0.23
C SER A 124 2.91 -25.24 0.51
N PRO A 125 3.21 -26.22 1.37
CA PRO A 125 4.59 -26.54 1.75
C PRO A 125 5.47 -27.02 0.58
N ASP A 126 4.84 -27.59 -0.45
CA ASP A 126 5.55 -28.26 -1.54
C ASP A 126 5.83 -27.33 -2.74
N MET A 127 5.38 -26.07 -2.68
CA MET A 127 5.48 -25.12 -3.78
C MET A 127 5.55 -23.67 -3.30
N GLU A 128 6.12 -22.80 -4.14
CA GLU A 128 6.10 -21.36 -3.87
C GLU A 128 4.67 -20.82 -3.94
N CYS A 129 4.35 -19.85 -3.08
CA CYS A 129 3.03 -19.22 -3.08
C CYS A 129 2.70 -18.66 -4.46
N GLN A 130 1.55 -19.03 -5.01
CA GLN A 130 1.16 -18.63 -6.36
C GLN A 130 -0.33 -18.36 -6.51
N VAL A 131 -0.66 -17.52 -7.49
CA VAL A 131 -2.04 -17.27 -7.91
C VAL A 131 -2.55 -18.48 -8.66
N VAL A 132 -3.62 -19.11 -8.18
CA VAL A 132 -4.23 -20.29 -8.80
C VAL A 132 -5.46 -19.95 -9.63
N ALA A 133 -6.15 -18.86 -9.31
CA ALA A 133 -7.24 -18.32 -10.11
C ALA A 133 -7.22 -16.78 -10.06
N LEU A 134 -7.61 -16.16 -11.17
CA LEU A 134 -7.78 -14.72 -11.29
C LEU A 134 -8.92 -14.42 -12.24
N ASP A 135 -10.00 -13.84 -11.71
CA ASP A 135 -11.07 -13.28 -12.51
C ASP A 135 -11.00 -11.75 -12.50
N ARG A 136 -11.40 -11.13 -13.62
CA ARG A 136 -11.36 -9.68 -13.82
C ARG A 136 -12.69 -9.20 -14.37
N VAL A 137 -13.39 -8.41 -13.58
CA VAL A 137 -14.68 -7.83 -13.96
C VAL A 137 -14.51 -6.34 -14.20
N HIS A 138 -14.80 -5.90 -15.43
CA HIS A 138 -14.87 -4.47 -15.75
C HIS A 138 -16.17 -3.88 -15.23
N ILE A 139 -16.06 -2.83 -14.42
CA ILE A 139 -17.20 -2.11 -13.87
C ILE A 139 -17.24 -0.72 -14.53
N PRO A 140 -18.24 -0.45 -15.38
CA PRO A 140 -18.37 0.83 -16.05
C PRO A 140 -18.63 1.96 -15.05
N ALA A 141 -18.38 3.20 -15.48
CA ALA A 141 -18.63 4.36 -14.64
C ALA A 141 -20.15 4.60 -14.45
N THR A 142 -20.55 4.87 -13.21
CA THR A 142 -21.90 5.30 -12.79
C THR A 142 -21.99 6.80 -12.53
#